data_AF-I3JLX9-F1
#
_entry.id   AF-I3JLX9-F1
#
_cell.length_a   1.000
_cell.length_b   1.000
_cell.length_c   1.000
_cell.angle_alpha   90.00
_cell.angle_beta   90.00
_cell.angle_gamma   90.00
#
_symmetry.space_group_name_H-M   'P 1'
#
loop_
_entity.id
_entity.type
_entity.pdbx_description
1 polymer ?
#
loop_
_entity_poly.entity_id
_entity_poly.type
_entity_poly.pdbx_seq_one_letter_code
_entity_poly.pdbx_strand_id
1 'polypeptide(L)'
;MNFNILRSIFLFCGLTLAHSVINTTEMNPYHPDMCNLLKDFGAMTEKVKSMETRLKETEIRLKETVTRLKDSENQILELQSKGKTSQISLIKLVILQIKSVFTAPVAGVYYFSIFYHGGRSYSHYLRIFKNNEMTVITADHKTEGDGADNGGNAVFLQLQQGDQVYVSMAANTYVWGADHTTFSGFLVTQM
;
A
#
# COMPACT_ATOMS: atom_id res chain seq x y z
N MET A 1 -28.95 -53.00 8.17
CA MET A 1 -29.97 -52.14 7.53
C MET A 1 -31.04 -53.06 6.95
N ASN A 2 -32.30 -52.89 7.38
CA ASN A 2 -33.29 -53.96 7.54
C ASN A 2 -33.88 -54.54 6.23
N PHE A 3 -33.89 -55.88 6.14
CA PHE A 3 -34.59 -56.72 5.14
C PHE A 3 -36.11 -56.46 5.03
N ASN A 4 -36.70 -55.75 6.00
CA ASN A 4 -38.13 -55.47 6.09
C ASN A 4 -38.63 -54.39 5.11
N ILE A 5 -37.77 -53.51 4.61
CA ILE A 5 -38.19 -52.44 3.69
C ILE A 5 -38.38 -52.99 2.26
N LEU A 6 -37.58 -53.99 1.86
CA LEU A 6 -37.66 -54.59 0.52
C LEU A 6 -38.90 -55.49 0.35
N ARG A 7 -39.39 -56.09 1.45
CA ARG A 7 -40.59 -56.95 1.44
C ARG A 7 -41.90 -56.17 1.24
N SER A 8 -41.93 -54.91 1.68
CA SER A 8 -43.12 -54.04 1.54
C SER A 8 -43.35 -53.54 0.12
N ILE A 9 -42.31 -53.44 -0.70
CA ILE A 9 -42.43 -52.95 -2.09
C ILE A 9 -42.99 -54.04 -3.03
N PHE A 10 -42.68 -55.33 -2.78
CA PHE A 10 -43.20 -56.44 -3.58
C PHE A 10 -44.68 -56.80 -3.29
N LEU A 11 -45.24 -56.35 -2.17
CA LEU A 11 -46.61 -56.69 -1.75
C LEU A 11 -47.71 -55.86 -2.43
N PHE A 12 -47.38 -54.71 -3.03
CA PHE A 12 -48.38 -53.85 -3.68
C PHE A 12 -48.65 -54.18 -5.16
N CYS A 13 -47.91 -55.11 -5.77
CA CYS A 13 -48.11 -55.50 -7.19
C CYS A 13 -48.96 -56.77 -7.38
N GLY A 14 -49.44 -57.42 -6.32
CA GLY A 14 -49.99 -58.78 -6.40
C GLY A 14 -51.51 -58.95 -6.35
N LEU A 15 -52.31 -57.97 -5.92
CA LEU A 15 -53.74 -58.16 -5.69
C LEU A 15 -54.57 -57.02 -6.29
N THR A 16 -55.17 -57.26 -7.45
CA THR A 16 -56.63 -57.22 -7.69
C THR A 16 -56.89 -57.46 -9.18
N LEU A 17 -57.21 -58.72 -9.51
CA LEU A 17 -57.94 -59.07 -10.72
C LEU A 17 -59.41 -59.30 -10.34
N ALA A 18 -60.31 -58.87 -11.23
CA ALA A 18 -61.74 -59.23 -11.34
C ALA A 18 -62.77 -58.23 -10.77
N HIS A 19 -63.26 -57.30 -11.60
CA HIS A 19 -64.55 -57.46 -12.30
C HIS A 19 -64.94 -56.27 -13.21
N SER A 20 -65.62 -56.62 -14.30
CA SER A 20 -66.53 -55.84 -15.16
C SER A 20 -65.96 -55.09 -16.38
N VAL A 21 -66.58 -55.46 -17.51
CA VAL A 21 -66.40 -55.03 -18.90
C VAL A 21 -67.00 -53.63 -19.12
N ILE A 22 -66.37 -52.79 -19.96
CA ILE A 22 -66.96 -51.98 -21.05
C ILE A 22 -65.88 -51.12 -21.74
N ASN A 23 -65.72 -51.37 -23.05
CA ASN A 23 -65.29 -50.53 -24.18
C ASN A 23 -64.15 -49.48 -24.06
N THR A 24 -63.03 -49.84 -24.69
CA THR A 24 -62.15 -49.05 -25.58
C THR A 24 -62.21 -47.52 -25.54
N THR A 25 -61.15 -46.92 -25.03
CA THR A 25 -60.49 -45.76 -25.66
C THR A 25 -58.99 -45.89 -25.39
N GLU A 26 -58.19 -45.71 -26.44
CA GLU A 26 -56.73 -45.87 -26.45
C GLU A 26 -56.07 -45.13 -25.27
N MET A 27 -55.55 -45.89 -24.30
CA MET A 27 -54.63 -45.36 -23.30
C MET A 27 -53.24 -45.86 -23.66
N ASN A 28 -52.52 -45.00 -24.37
CA ASN A 28 -51.10 -45.15 -24.68
C ASN A 28 -50.33 -45.46 -23.37
N PRO A 29 -49.76 -46.66 -23.19
CA PRO A 29 -49.03 -46.96 -21.97
C PRO A 29 -47.66 -46.30 -22.12
N TYR A 30 -47.53 -45.09 -21.60
CA TYR A 30 -46.23 -44.53 -21.25
C TYR A 30 -45.61 -45.43 -20.18
N HIS A 31 -44.99 -46.53 -20.60
CA HIS A 31 -44.09 -47.30 -19.77
C HIS A 31 -42.72 -46.62 -19.90
N PRO A 32 -42.19 -45.98 -18.84
CA PRO A 32 -40.84 -45.45 -18.89
C PRO A 32 -39.89 -46.60 -19.20
N ASP A 33 -39.02 -46.43 -20.20
CA ASP A 33 -38.02 -47.43 -20.54
C ASP A 33 -37.00 -47.50 -19.39
N MET A 34 -37.25 -48.43 -18.46
CA MET A 34 -36.42 -48.70 -17.29
C MET A 34 -34.95 -48.95 -17.66
N CYS A 35 -34.67 -49.45 -18.87
CA CYS A 35 -33.30 -49.68 -19.32
C CYS A 35 -32.58 -48.36 -19.65
N ASN A 36 -33.28 -47.38 -20.21
CA ASN A 36 -32.71 -46.05 -20.45
C ASN A 36 -32.50 -45.32 -19.12
N LEU A 37 -33.44 -45.45 -18.18
CA LEU A 37 -33.31 -44.87 -16.84
C LEU A 37 -32.08 -45.40 -16.08
N LEU A 38 -31.81 -46.71 -16.14
CA LEU A 38 -30.63 -47.31 -15.52
C LEU A 38 -29.31 -46.83 -16.16
N LYS A 39 -29.29 -46.65 -17.48
CA LYS A 39 -28.15 -46.05 -18.20
C LYS A 39 -27.91 -44.62 -17.75
N ASP A 40 -28.97 -43.82 -17.61
CA ASP A 40 -28.89 -42.43 -17.15
C ASP A 40 -28.40 -42.33 -15.70
N PHE A 41 -28.86 -43.21 -14.80
CA PHE A 41 -28.34 -43.29 -13.43
C PHE A 41 -26.86 -43.67 -13.37
N GLY A 42 -26.42 -44.60 -14.23
CA GLY A 42 -25.00 -44.95 -14.38
C GLY A 42 -24.16 -43.76 -14.82
N ALA A 43 -24.60 -43.05 -15.87
CA ALA A 43 -23.95 -41.85 -16.36
C ALA A 43 -23.92 -40.73 -15.31
N MET A 44 -25.00 -40.56 -14.56
CA MET A 44 -25.09 -39.57 -13.47
C MET A 44 -24.13 -39.91 -12.33
N THR A 45 -23.98 -41.19 -11.98
CA THR A 45 -23.05 -41.65 -10.95
C THR A 45 -21.60 -41.32 -11.33
N GLU A 46 -21.20 -41.57 -12.58
CA GLU A 46 -19.86 -41.22 -13.06
C GLU A 46 -19.64 -39.69 -13.10
N LYS A 47 -20.68 -38.93 -13.46
CA LYS A 47 -20.64 -37.46 -13.41
C LYS A 47 -20.47 -36.93 -11.98
N VAL A 48 -21.12 -37.55 -10.98
CA VAL A 48 -20.97 -37.19 -9.57
C VAL A 48 -19.54 -37.47 -9.08
N LYS A 49 -18.97 -38.64 -9.38
CA LYS A 49 -17.56 -38.96 -9.05
C LYS A 49 -16.59 -37.97 -9.68
N SER A 50 -16.82 -37.59 -10.94
CA SER A 50 -16.03 -36.58 -11.63
C SER A 50 -16.13 -35.22 -10.95
N MET A 51 -17.33 -34.80 -10.54
CA MET A 51 -17.55 -33.56 -9.81
C MET A 51 -16.86 -33.54 -8.44
N GLU A 52 -16.92 -34.64 -7.68
CA GLU A 52 -16.21 -34.75 -6.39
C GLU A 52 -14.70 -34.63 -6.54
N THR A 53 -14.15 -35.21 -7.61
CA THR A 53 -12.70 -35.13 -7.90
C THR A 53 -12.29 -33.70 -8.23
N ARG A 54 -13.06 -33.03 -9.11
CA ARG A 54 -12.84 -31.61 -9.45
C ARG A 54 -13.02 -30.70 -8.25
N LEU A 55 -13.95 -31.01 -7.35
CA LEU A 55 -14.17 -30.22 -6.12
C LEU A 55 -12.93 -30.27 -5.22
N LYS A 56 -12.38 -31.46 -4.98
CA LYS A 56 -11.13 -31.63 -4.21
C LYS A 56 -9.96 -30.87 -4.84
N GLU A 57 -9.83 -30.93 -6.16
CA GLU A 57 -8.79 -30.18 -6.88
C GLU A 57 -8.97 -28.66 -6.71
N THR A 58 -10.20 -28.15 -6.80
CA THR A 58 -10.48 -26.72 -6.58
C THR A 58 -10.23 -26.27 -5.15
N GLU A 59 -10.51 -27.11 -4.14
CA GLU A 59 -10.19 -26.81 -2.74
C GLU A 59 -8.68 -26.69 -2.51
N ILE A 60 -7.88 -27.57 -3.11
CA ILE A 60 -6.42 -27.51 -3.03
C ILE A 60 -5.90 -26.21 -3.66
N ARG A 61 -6.33 -25.90 -4.88
CA ARG A 61 -5.95 -24.66 -5.58
C ARG A 61 -6.36 -23.40 -4.83
N LEU A 62 -7.52 -23.42 -4.16
CA LEU A 62 -7.99 -22.31 -3.34
C LEU A 62 -7.08 -22.10 -2.13
N LYS A 63 -6.70 -23.18 -1.44
CA LYS A 63 -5.75 -23.11 -0.30
C LYS A 63 -4.41 -22.50 -0.72
N GLU A 64 -3.85 -22.94 -1.85
CA GLU A 64 -2.60 -22.37 -2.39
C GLU A 64 -2.74 -20.88 -2.74
N THR A 65 -3.88 -20.48 -3.30
CA THR A 65 -4.13 -19.07 -3.65
C THR A 65 -4.25 -18.21 -2.40
N VAL A 66 -4.92 -18.69 -1.36
CA VAL A 66 -5.04 -17.99 -0.06
C VAL A 66 -3.66 -17.82 0.59
N THR A 67 -2.80 -18.84 0.57
CA THR A 67 -1.43 -18.71 1.10
C THR A 67 -0.62 -17.69 0.33
N ARG A 68 -0.67 -17.71 -1.01
CA ARG A 68 0.04 -16.72 -1.85
C ARG A 68 -0.47 -15.30 -1.66
N LEU A 69 -1.77 -15.13 -1.46
CA LEU A 69 -2.37 -13.83 -1.14
C LEU A 69 -1.86 -13.33 0.22
N LYS A 70 -1.78 -14.21 1.23
CA LYS A 70 -1.24 -13.85 2.54
C LYS A 70 0.23 -13.41 2.47
N ASP A 71 1.04 -14.12 1.69
CA ASP A 71 2.44 -13.74 1.48
C ASP A 71 2.55 -12.39 0.75
N SER A 72 1.69 -12.15 -0.23
CA SER A 72 1.63 -10.88 -0.96
C SER A 72 1.18 -9.72 -0.06
N GLU A 73 0.19 -9.93 0.82
CA GLU A 73 -0.22 -8.95 1.83
C GLU A 73 0.94 -8.57 2.76
N ASN A 74 1.69 -9.56 3.23
CA ASN A 74 2.84 -9.34 4.11
C ASN A 74 3.95 -8.53 3.40
N GLN A 75 4.24 -8.83 2.13
CA GLN A 75 5.19 -8.07 1.31
C GLN A 75 4.72 -6.62 1.09
N ILE A 76 3.43 -6.41 0.83
CA ILE A 76 2.85 -5.07 0.67
C ILE A 76 2.97 -4.28 1.98
N LEU A 77 2.69 -4.89 3.14
CA LEU A 77 2.86 -4.24 4.45
C LEU A 77 4.31 -3.84 4.69
N GLU A 78 5.27 -4.70 4.34
CA GLU A 78 6.70 -4.39 4.45
C GLU A 78 7.10 -3.23 3.53
N LEU A 79 6.65 -3.24 2.27
CA LEU A 79 6.89 -2.15 1.30
C LEU A 79 6.23 -0.84 1.74
N GLN A 80 5.03 -0.88 2.32
CA GLN A 80 4.36 0.30 2.87
C GLN A 80 5.11 0.85 4.09
N SER A 81 5.70 -0.01 4.92
CA SER A 81 6.54 0.44 6.05
C SER A 81 7.83 1.13 5.55
N LYS A 82 8.50 0.55 4.55
CA LYS A 82 9.67 1.15 3.89
C LYS A 82 9.31 2.46 3.18
N GLY A 83 8.19 2.48 2.45
CA GLY A 83 7.67 3.66 1.76
C GLY A 83 7.25 4.79 2.70
N LYS A 84 6.67 4.50 3.86
CA LYS A 84 6.46 5.49 4.92
C LYS A 84 7.78 6.00 5.48
N THR A 85 8.78 5.15 5.67
CA THR A 85 10.10 5.57 6.15
C THR A 85 10.79 6.50 5.14
N SER A 86 10.63 6.24 3.84
CA SER A 86 11.15 7.09 2.74
C SER A 86 10.31 8.34 2.46
N GLN A 87 8.99 8.34 2.66
CA GLN A 87 8.16 9.54 2.55
C GLN A 87 8.21 10.43 3.80
N ILE A 88 8.40 9.86 4.99
CA ILE A 88 8.55 10.62 6.24
C ILE A 88 9.92 11.33 6.29
N SER A 89 10.94 10.81 5.61
CA SER A 89 12.23 11.49 5.44
C SER A 89 12.20 12.63 4.40
N LEU A 90 11.19 12.67 3.53
CA LEU A 90 10.94 13.76 2.57
C LEU A 90 9.92 14.82 3.05
N ILE A 91 9.13 14.55 4.11
CA ILE A 91 8.11 15.49 4.64
C ILE A 91 8.63 16.25 5.87
N LYS A 92 9.80 16.88 5.71
CA LYS A 92 10.05 18.18 6.34
C LYS A 92 10.96 18.96 5.42
N LEU A 93 10.44 19.35 4.25
CA LEU A 93 10.87 20.61 3.64
C LEU A 93 10.50 21.70 4.66
N VAL A 94 11.36 21.90 5.65
CA VAL A 94 11.22 23.00 6.58
C VAL A 94 11.67 24.22 5.79
N ILE A 95 10.73 24.89 5.12
CA ILE A 95 10.94 26.26 4.69
C ILE A 95 10.98 27.07 5.98
N LEU A 96 12.17 27.14 6.56
CA LEU A 96 12.40 27.90 7.78
C LEU A 96 12.45 29.37 7.35
N GLN A 97 11.45 30.15 7.77
CA GLN A 97 11.60 31.60 7.79
C GLN A 97 12.91 31.91 8.54
N ILE A 98 13.66 32.94 8.14
CA ILE A 98 15.03 33.24 8.63
C ILE A 98 15.14 33.37 10.18
N LYS A 99 14.01 33.37 10.91
CA LYS A 99 13.93 33.33 12.38
C LYS A 99 13.65 31.95 13.00
N SER A 100 13.49 30.90 12.21
CA SER A 100 13.04 29.60 12.71
C SER A 100 14.20 28.62 12.89
N VAL A 101 14.15 27.92 14.01
CA VAL A 101 15.18 27.00 14.48
C VAL A 101 14.75 25.59 14.11
N PHE A 102 15.62 24.84 13.42
CA PHE A 102 15.50 23.41 13.27
C PHE A 102 15.98 22.72 14.54
N THR A 103 15.23 21.74 15.03
CA THR A 103 15.68 20.84 16.10
C THR A 103 15.68 19.41 15.57
N ALA A 104 16.83 18.74 15.66
CA ALA A 104 17.00 17.39 15.16
C ALA A 104 16.09 16.42 15.93
N PRO A 105 15.14 15.73 15.26
CA PRO A 105 14.24 14.81 15.93
C PRO A 105 14.91 13.47 16.29
N VAL A 106 15.99 13.11 15.60
CA VAL A 106 16.77 11.88 15.77
C VAL A 106 18.26 12.17 15.52
N ALA A 107 19.14 11.27 15.95
CA ALA A 107 20.55 11.36 15.60
C ALA A 107 20.79 10.97 14.12
N GLY A 108 21.69 11.68 13.44
CA GLY A 108 21.98 11.39 12.04
C GLY A 108 22.83 12.46 11.36
N VAL A 109 23.08 12.26 10.06
CA VAL A 109 23.68 13.26 9.18
C VAL A 109 22.57 14.01 8.46
N TYR A 110 22.59 15.33 8.56
CA TYR A 110 21.62 16.24 7.95
C TYR A 110 22.32 17.13 6.91
N TYR A 111 21.64 17.39 5.81
CA TYR A 111 22.04 18.39 4.83
C TYR A 111 21.25 19.68 5.07
N PHE A 112 21.92 20.82 5.01
CA PHE A 112 21.32 22.14 5.08
C PHE A 112 21.85 23.04 3.97
N SER A 113 20.98 23.89 3.44
CA SER A 113 21.34 24.90 2.44
C SER A 113 20.63 26.21 2.69
N ILE A 114 21.32 27.31 2.46
CA ILE A 114 20.75 28.67 2.43
C ILE A 114 20.99 29.30 1.06
N PHE A 115 19.98 29.98 0.55
CA PHE A 115 20.07 30.82 -0.64
C PHE A 115 19.38 32.15 -0.35
N TYR A 116 19.94 33.24 -0.85
CA TYR A 116 19.36 34.58 -0.70
C TYR A 116 19.43 35.34 -2.02
N HIS A 117 18.55 36.35 -2.10
CA HIS A 117 18.67 37.47 -3.01
C HIS A 117 18.78 38.76 -2.20
N GLY A 118 19.55 39.72 -2.68
CA GLY A 118 19.72 41.01 -2.01
C GLY A 118 19.89 42.13 -3.03
N GLY A 119 19.42 43.33 -2.68
CA GLY A 119 19.61 44.50 -3.53
C GLY A 119 20.95 45.18 -3.27
N ARG A 120 21.51 45.84 -4.27
CA ARG A 120 22.84 46.48 -4.28
C ARG A 120 23.21 47.42 -3.11
N SER A 121 22.21 47.93 -2.38
CA SER A 121 22.41 49.01 -1.40
C SER A 121 23.08 48.57 -0.09
N TYR A 122 23.20 47.27 0.15
CA TYR A 122 23.72 46.72 1.40
C TYR A 122 24.62 45.53 1.11
N SER A 123 25.55 45.23 2.03
CA SER A 123 26.23 43.94 2.01
C SER A 123 25.29 42.82 2.48
N HIS A 124 25.58 41.60 2.04
CA HIS A 124 24.79 40.41 2.31
C HIS A 124 25.62 39.46 3.14
N TYR A 125 25.08 38.96 4.27
CA TYR A 125 25.83 38.06 5.14
C TYR A 125 24.89 37.18 5.97
N LEU A 126 24.79 35.91 5.61
CA LEU A 126 24.03 34.90 6.36
C LEU A 126 24.96 33.80 6.88
N ARG A 127 24.61 33.25 8.04
CA ARG A 127 25.37 32.24 8.77
C ARG A 127 24.46 31.11 9.18
N ILE A 128 24.92 29.87 9.03
CA ILE A 128 24.29 28.71 9.66
C ILE A 128 25.03 28.43 10.97
N PHE A 129 24.27 28.20 12.04
CA PHE A 129 24.78 27.80 13.35
C PHE A 129 24.28 26.41 13.74
N LYS A 130 25.11 25.63 14.40
CA LYS A 130 24.75 24.41 15.16
C LYS A 130 25.00 24.68 16.65
N ASN A 131 23.97 24.61 17.50
CA ASN A 131 24.11 24.81 18.95
C ASN A 131 24.98 26.04 19.33
N ASN A 132 24.79 27.17 18.63
CA ASN A 132 25.57 28.41 18.81
C ASN A 132 27.00 28.42 18.24
N GLU A 133 27.47 27.35 17.61
CA GLU A 133 28.71 27.30 16.84
C GLU A 133 28.43 27.59 15.36
N MET A 134 29.17 28.52 14.76
CA MET A 134 29.02 28.86 13.34
C MET A 134 29.61 27.76 12.47
N THR A 135 28.86 27.30 11.47
CA THR A 135 29.29 26.20 10.59
C THR A 135 29.69 26.69 9.20
N VAL A 136 28.82 27.46 8.54
CA VAL A 136 29.06 28.00 7.20
C VAL A 136 28.52 29.43 7.06
N ILE A 137 29.12 30.16 6.12
CA ILE A 137 28.81 31.55 5.80
C ILE A 137 28.52 31.68 4.32
N THR A 138 27.57 32.54 3.96
CA THR A 138 27.48 33.13 2.62
C THR A 138 27.58 34.64 2.77
N ALA A 139 28.35 35.29 1.91
CA ALA A 139 28.59 36.71 2.00
C ALA A 139 28.81 37.29 0.62
N ASP A 140 28.33 38.51 0.42
CA ASP A 140 28.64 39.33 -0.73
C ASP A 140 28.72 40.81 -0.34
N HIS A 141 29.54 41.54 -1.09
CA HIS A 141 29.75 42.97 -0.90
C HIS A 141 28.75 43.77 -1.72
N LYS A 142 28.56 45.04 -1.34
CA LYS A 142 27.77 45.95 -2.17
C LYS A 142 28.46 46.12 -3.53
N THR A 143 27.71 46.00 -4.62
CA THR A 143 28.18 46.30 -5.97
C THR A 143 27.51 47.57 -6.50
N GLU A 144 28.20 48.32 -7.35
CA GLU A 144 27.61 49.51 -8.02
C GLU A 144 27.15 49.19 -9.45
N GLY A 145 27.51 48.02 -9.98
CA GLY A 145 27.37 47.65 -11.38
C GLY A 145 26.04 47.01 -11.76
N ASP A 146 25.46 46.18 -10.90
CA ASP A 146 24.16 45.52 -11.10
C ASP A 146 23.19 45.78 -9.94
N GLY A 147 21.91 45.46 -10.16
CA GLY A 147 20.82 45.87 -9.28
C GLY A 147 20.67 45.00 -8.03
N ALA A 148 21.16 43.77 -8.08
CA ALA A 148 20.92 42.77 -7.05
C ALA A 148 21.88 41.58 -7.18
N ASP A 149 22.17 40.96 -6.04
CA ASP A 149 23.10 39.84 -5.88
C ASP A 149 22.38 38.60 -5.39
N ASN A 150 22.89 37.43 -5.77
CA ASN A 150 22.44 36.13 -5.30
C ASN A 150 23.60 35.40 -4.65
N GLY A 151 23.33 34.73 -3.54
CA GLY A 151 24.34 33.90 -2.90
C GLY A 151 23.73 32.72 -2.16
N GLY A 152 24.56 31.73 -1.87
CA GLY A 152 24.16 30.59 -1.09
C GLY A 152 25.34 29.80 -0.55
N ASN A 153 25.07 28.92 0.40
CA ASN A 153 26.03 27.94 0.89
C ASN A 153 25.28 26.72 1.45
N ALA A 154 25.97 25.59 1.59
CA ALA A 154 25.41 24.34 2.09
C ALA A 154 26.41 23.59 2.97
N VAL A 155 25.88 22.73 3.85
CA VAL A 155 26.69 21.96 4.81
C VAL A 155 26.02 20.63 5.16
N PHE A 156 26.84 19.60 5.37
CA PHE A 156 26.42 18.37 6.04
C PHE A 156 26.82 18.44 7.51
N LEU A 157 25.87 18.20 8.41
CA LEU A 157 26.08 18.23 9.86
C LEU A 157 25.67 16.90 10.48
N GLN A 158 26.55 16.32 11.28
CA GLN A 158 26.17 15.25 12.19
C GLN A 158 25.49 15.87 13.42
N LEU A 159 24.23 15.50 13.66
CA LEU A 159 23.40 16.02 14.74
C LEU A 159 22.98 14.89 15.69
N GLN A 160 22.90 15.20 16.98
CA GLN A 160 22.20 14.38 17.97
C GLN A 160 20.74 14.82 18.08
N GLN A 161 19.87 13.95 18.60
CA GLN A 161 18.49 14.35 18.92
C GLN A 161 18.51 15.56 19.87
N GLY A 162 17.79 16.62 19.51
CA GLY A 162 17.74 17.87 20.27
C GLY A 162 18.75 18.94 19.82
N ASP A 163 19.75 18.61 19.00
CA ASP A 163 20.65 19.61 18.41
C ASP A 163 19.86 20.62 17.58
N GLN A 164 20.24 21.89 17.68
CA GLN A 164 19.57 23.00 17.01
C GLN A 164 20.40 23.55 15.86
N VAL A 165 19.76 23.80 14.73
CA VAL A 165 20.36 24.46 13.56
C VAL A 165 19.51 25.67 13.17
N TYR A 166 20.13 26.83 13.00
CA TYR A 166 19.41 28.06 12.65
C TYR A 166 20.26 29.00 11.80
N VAL A 167 19.58 29.93 11.14
CA VAL A 167 20.21 30.99 10.35
C VAL A 167 20.27 32.29 11.15
N SER A 168 21.37 33.01 11.01
CA SER A 168 21.53 34.35 11.56
C SER A 168 22.11 35.28 10.50
N MET A 169 21.61 36.52 10.47
CA MET A 169 22.10 37.58 9.60
C MET A 169 23.04 38.49 10.39
N ALA A 170 24.17 38.89 9.79
CA ALA A 170 25.11 39.79 10.45
C ALA A 170 24.50 41.19 10.66
N ALA A 171 24.94 41.90 11.69
CA ALA A 171 24.54 43.29 11.90
C ALA A 171 24.88 44.15 10.67
N ASN A 172 23.99 45.09 10.33
CA ASN A 172 24.12 46.01 9.20
C ASN A 172 24.20 45.32 7.82
N THR A 173 23.65 44.12 7.70
CA THR A 173 23.49 43.42 6.40
C THR A 173 22.02 43.20 6.12
N TYR A 174 21.67 43.01 4.84
CA TYR A 174 20.29 42.91 4.42
C TYR A 174 20.14 41.85 3.34
N VAL A 175 19.05 41.09 3.37
CA VAL A 175 18.62 40.21 2.27
C VAL A 175 17.12 40.41 2.06
N TRP A 176 16.62 40.12 0.86
CA TRP A 176 15.19 40.18 0.59
C TRP A 176 14.46 39.07 1.34
N GLY A 177 13.18 39.32 1.62
CA GLY A 177 12.36 38.55 2.55
C GLY A 177 11.99 37.14 2.08
N ALA A 178 10.91 36.62 2.66
CA ALA A 178 10.52 35.21 2.59
C ALA A 178 10.24 34.64 1.18
N ASP A 179 10.06 35.50 0.18
CA ASP A 179 9.87 35.15 -1.22
C ASP A 179 11.21 34.96 -1.98
N HIS A 180 12.33 35.36 -1.39
CA HIS A 180 13.65 35.33 -2.04
C HIS A 180 14.74 34.62 -1.23
N THR A 181 14.62 34.60 0.10
CA THR A 181 15.58 33.90 0.96
C THR A 181 15.01 32.59 1.46
N THR A 182 15.73 31.50 1.21
CA THR A 182 15.33 30.15 1.61
C THR A 182 16.37 29.53 2.54
N PHE A 183 15.88 28.83 3.56
CA PHE A 183 16.65 27.93 4.39
C PHE A 183 15.93 26.59 4.42
N SER A 184 16.63 25.54 3.99
CA SER A 184 16.08 24.19 3.81
C SER A 184 17.06 23.16 4.37
N GLY A 185 16.53 22.00 4.77
CA GLY A 185 17.36 20.87 5.14
C GLY A 185 16.58 19.57 5.26
N PHE A 186 17.29 18.45 5.26
CA PHE A 186 16.71 17.10 5.36
C PHE A 186 17.69 16.10 5.99
N LEU A 187 17.16 15.00 6.52
CA LEU A 187 17.93 13.88 7.05
C LEU A 187 18.48 13.04 5.89
N VAL A 188 19.80 12.85 5.85
CA VAL A 188 20.49 12.06 4.81
C VAL A 188 20.60 10.61 5.25
N THR A 189 21.05 10.38 6.49
CA THR A 189 21.14 9.04 7.08
C THR A 189 20.95 9.12 8.59
N GLN A 190 20.12 8.23 9.12
CA GLN A 190 19.91 8.09 10.56
C GLN A 190 21.04 7.25 11.16
N MET A 191 21.52 7.63 12.35
CA MET A 191 22.50 6.88 13.14
C MET A 191 21.83 5.98 14.17
#